data_AF-A0A7H8PJG0-F1
#
_entry.id   AF-A0A7H8PJG0-F1
#
_cell.length_a   1.000
_cell.length_b   1.000
_cell.length_c   1.000
_cell.angle_alpha   90.00
_cell.angle_beta   90.00
_cell.angle_gamma   90.00
#
_symmetry.space_group_name_H-M   'P 1'
#
loop_
_entity.id
_entity.type
_entity.pdbx_description
1 polymer ?
#
loop_
_entity_poly.entity_id
_entity_poly.type
_entity_poly.pdbx_seq_one_letter_code
_entity_poly.pdbx_strand_id
1 'polypeptide(L)' 'MRKIIDIEEELLPKLKLLAALENSSVKRVMEDAVSWYIKHKQKERINEMSQEQKEDLGLLLLMQQAKSDDAISGDEFLNL' A
#
# COMPACT_ATOMS: atom_id res chain seq x y z
N MET A 1 6.27 -4.66 16.07
CA MET A 1 7.43 -5.57 15.82
C MET A 1 8.64 -4.74 15.41
N ARG A 2 9.83 -5.05 15.95
CA ARG A 2 11.09 -4.44 15.46
C ARG A 2 11.60 -5.27 14.27
N LYS A 3 11.98 -4.59 13.19
CA LYS A 3 12.60 -5.19 11.99
C LYS A 3 13.93 -4.47 11.77
N ILE A 4 14.98 -5.23 11.49
CA ILE A 4 16.30 -4.70 11.14
C ILE A 4 16.34 -4.70 9.60
N ILE A 5 16.72 -3.57 9.01
CA ILE A 5 16.77 -3.37 7.57
C ILE A 5 18.16 -2.83 7.27
N ASP A 6 18.92 -3.55 6.45
CA ASP A 6 20.18 -3.07 5.92
C ASP A 6 19.92 -2.13 4.75
N ILE A 7 20.61 -0.99 4.77
CA ILE A 7 20.46 0.07 3.78
C ILE A 7 21.85 0.42 3.28
N GLU A 8 21.96 0.72 1.99
CA GLU A 8 23.21 1.18 1.39
C GLU A 8 23.69 2.46 2.06
N GLU A 9 24.99 2.55 2.30
CA GLU A 9 25.58 3.63 3.10
C GLU A 9 25.37 5.02 2.45
N GLU A 10 25.31 5.07 1.12
CA GLU A 10 25.04 6.28 0.34
C GLU A 10 23.59 6.79 0.45
N LEU A 11 22.65 5.92 0.82
CA LEU A 11 21.24 6.28 1.01
C LEU A 11 21.00 6.94 2.38
N LEU A 12 21.81 6.61 3.38
CA LEU A 12 21.62 7.08 4.75
C LEU A 12 21.71 8.63 4.88
N PRO A 13 22.67 9.33 4.26
CA PRO A 13 22.71 10.79 4.29
C PRO A 13 21.47 11.44 3.67
N LYS A 14 20.99 10.89 2.54
CA LYS A 14 19.81 11.41 1.82
C LYS A 14 18.54 11.23 2.67
N LEU A 15 18.39 10.06 3.30
CA LEU A 15 17.29 9.78 4.21
C LEU A 15 17.30 10.69 5.44
N LYS A 16 18.47 10.93 6.03
CA LYS A 16 18.62 11.86 7.17
C LYS A 16 18.28 13.29 6.79
N LEU A 17 18.68 13.73 5.60
CA LEU A 17 18.34 15.06 5.08
C LEU A 17 16.82 15.21 4.93
N LEU A 18 16.16 14.24 4.29
CA LEU A 18 14.70 14.24 4.14
C LEU A 18 13.99 14.24 5.49
N ALA A 19 14.45 13.41 6.43
CA ALA A 19 13.91 13.37 7.78
C ALA A 19 14.04 14.72 8.50
N ALA A 20 15.17 15.42 8.32
CA ALA A 20 15.36 16.76 8.88
C ALA A 20 14.45 17.81 8.23
N LEU A 21 14.26 17.75 6.91
CA LEU A 21 13.38 18.67 6.17
C LEU A 21 11.91 18.50 6.54
N GLU A 22 11.47 17.26 6.73
CA GLU A 22 10.09 16.92 7.10
C GLU A 22 9.86 16.95 8.62
N ASN A 23 10.88 17.33 9.40
CA ASN A 23 10.88 17.30 10.86
C ASN A 23 10.36 15.96 11.41
N SER A 24 10.83 14.86 10.81
CA SER A 24 10.37 13.50 11.05
C SER A 24 11.56 12.56 11.37
N SER A 25 11.28 11.28 11.59
CA SER A 25 12.33 10.28 11.82
C SER A 25 12.65 9.55 10.53
N VAL A 26 13.90 9.10 10.36
CA VAL A 26 14.32 8.28 9.20
C VAL A 26 13.39 7.07 9.02
N LYS A 27 12.95 6.45 10.12
CA LYS A 27 12.00 5.35 10.09
C LYS A 27 10.67 5.76 9.43
N ARG A 28 10.13 6.92 9.81
CA ARG A 28 8.86 7.41 9.27
C ARG A 28 8.98 7.74 7.78
N VAL A 29 10.07 8.40 7.38
CA VAL A 29 10.36 8.67 5.96
C VAL A 29 10.41 7.36 5.15
N MET A 30 11.02 6.31 5.69
CA MET A 30 11.04 5.00 5.02
C MET A 30 9.64 4.36 4.92
N GLU A 31 8.85 4.39 6.00
CA GLU A 31 7.47 3.86 5.98
C GLU A 31 6.59 4.62 4.97
N ASP A 32 6.70 5.94 4.94
CA ASP A 32 5.96 6.80 4.01
C ASP A 32 6.41 6.56 2.55
N ALA A 33 7.71 6.42 2.30
CA ALA A 33 8.24 6.10 0.98
C ALA A 33 7.75 4.74 0.45
N VAL A 34 7.72 3.71 1.29
CA VAL A 34 7.21 2.38 0.91
C VAL A 34 5.70 2.44 0.64
N SER A 35 4.94 3.10 1.51
CA SER A 35 3.49 3.30 1.33
C SER A 35 3.17 4.03 0.03
N TRP A 36 3.94 5.09 -0.26
CA TRP A 36 3.81 5.84 -1.50
C TRP A 36 4.16 4.99 -2.73
N TYR A 37 5.26 4.24 -2.68
CA TYR A 37 5.68 3.37 -3.78
C TYR A 37 4.63 2.32 -4.13
N ILE A 38 4.04 1.65 -3.12
CA ILE A 38 2.99 0.65 -3.33
C ILE A 38 1.77 1.30 -3.99
N LYS A 39 1.29 2.43 -3.47
CA LYS A 39 0.15 3.17 -4.05
C LYS A 39 0.42 3.61 -5.47
N HIS A 40 1.63 4.11 -5.73
CA HIS A 40 2.03 4.56 -7.05
C HIS A 40 2.05 3.39 -8.05
N LYS A 41 2.66 2.26 -7.67
CA LYS A 41 2.70 1.05 -8.51
C LYS A 41 1.32 0.45 -8.77
N GLN A 42 0.42 0.48 -7.80
CA GLN A 42 -0.98 0.07 -8.00
C GLN A 42 -1.66 0.97 -9.04
N LYS A 43 -1.44 2.28 -8.96
CA LYS A 43 -2.00 3.23 -9.91
C LYS A 43 -1.41 3.06 -11.31
N GLU A 44 -0.10 2.83 -11.44
CA GLU A 44 0.54 2.52 -12.71
C GLU A 44 -0.08 1.29 -13.37
N ARG A 45 -0.22 0.18 -12.61
CA ARG A 45 -0.89 -1.03 -13.12
C ARG A 45 -2.31 -0.78 -13.63
N ILE A 46 -3.10 -0.02 -12.88
CA ILE A 46 -4.46 0.35 -13.33
C ILE A 46 -4.39 1.18 -14.61
N ASN A 47 -3.44 2.12 -14.72
CA ASN A 47 -3.32 2.95 -15.90
C ASN A 47 -2.88 2.16 -17.14
N GLU A 48 -2.00 1.16 -16.98
CA GLU A 48 -1.51 0.26 -18.02
C GLU A 48 -2.58 -0.71 -18.55
N MET A 49 -3.67 -0.93 -17.81
CA MET A 49 -4.78 -1.77 -18.27
C MET A 49 -5.51 -1.16 -19.48
N SER A 50 -5.91 -2.04 -20.40
CA SER A 50 -6.80 -1.67 -21.50
C SER A 50 -8.18 -1.24 -20.98
N GLN A 51 -8.97 -0.60 -21.83
CA GLN A 51 -10.30 -0.12 -21.44
C GLN A 51 -11.24 -1.26 -21.04
N GLU A 52 -11.25 -2.35 -21.80
CA GLU A 52 -12.00 -3.58 -21.49
C GLU A 52 -11.58 -4.18 -20.13
N GLN A 53 -10.27 -4.24 -19.86
CA GLN A 53 -9.75 -4.73 -18.57
C GLN A 53 -10.15 -3.86 -17.37
N LYS A 54 -10.28 -2.53 -17.58
CA LYS A 54 -10.76 -1.61 -16.55
C LYS A 54 -12.25 -1.79 -16.29
N GLU A 55 -13.04 -2.04 -17.33
CA GLU A 55 -14.47 -2.32 -17.22
C GLU A 55 -14.72 -3.64 -16.48
N ASP A 56 -13.97 -4.69 -16.81
CA ASP A 56 -14.00 -5.98 -16.10
C ASP A 56 -13.62 -5.82 -14.62
N LEU A 57 -12.55 -5.08 -14.33
CA LEU A 57 -12.15 -4.79 -12.95
C LEU A 57 -13.23 -3.99 -12.20
N GLY A 58 -13.86 -3.04 -12.86
CA GLY A 58 -14.99 -2.29 -12.32
C GLY A 58 -16.18 -3.19 -11.98
N LEU A 59 -16.53 -4.11 -12.88
CA LEU A 59 -17.58 -5.10 -12.65
C LEU A 59 -17.25 -6.00 -11.45
N LEU A 60 -16.01 -6.49 -11.35
CA LEU A 60 -15.56 -7.31 -10.23
C LEU A 60 -15.68 -6.58 -8.88
N LEU A 61 -15.31 -5.30 -8.82
CA LEU A 61 -15.44 -4.48 -7.60
C LEU A 61 -16.89 -4.27 -7.18
N LEU A 62 -17.79 -4.06 -8.15
CA LEU A 62 -19.24 -3.95 -7.89
C LEU A 62 -19.82 -5.26 -7.34
N MET A 63 -19.40 -6.39 -7.90
CA MET A 63 -19.79 -7.71 -7.40
C MET A 63 -19.25 -7.98 -5.98
N GLN A 64 -18.03 -7.51 -5.68
CA GLN A 64 -17.47 -7.63 -4.34
C GLN A 64 -18.28 -6.81 -3.33
N GLN A 65 -18.60 -5.56 -3.65
CA GLN A 65 -19.43 -4.70 -2.79
C GLN A 65 -20.83 -5.29 -2.56
N ALA A 66 -21.45 -5.84 -3.60
CA ALA A 66 -22.76 -6.48 -3.49
C ALA A 66 -22.74 -7.75 -2.59
N LYS A 67 -21.59 -8.43 -2.47
CA LYS A 67 -21.42 -9.57 -1.56
C LYS A 67 -21.03 -9.17 -0.13
N SER A 68 -20.57 -7.94 0.09
CA SER A 68 -20.17 -7.46 1.42
C SER A 68 -21.36 -7.32 2.39
N ASP A 69 -22.59 -7.22 1.88
CA ASP A 69 -23.81 -7.22 2.72
C ASP A 69 -24.07 -8.60 3.38
N ASP A 70 -23.42 -9.68 2.90
CA ASP A 70 -23.52 -11.04 3.44
C ASP A 70 -22.23 -11.50 4.15
N ALA A 71 -21.25 -10.61 4.34
CA ALA A 71 -19.96 -10.98 4.93
C ALA A 71 -20.03 -10.99 6.47
N ILE A 72 -19.98 -12.20 7.06
CA ILE A 72 -19.81 -12.38 8.51
C ILE A 72 -18.47 -11.82 8.97
N SER A 73 -18.45 -11.26 10.17
CA SER A 73 -17.24 -10.71 10.78
C SER A 73 -16.20 -11.81 11.03
N GLY A 74 -14.90 -11.47 10.99
CA GLY A 74 -13.83 -12.44 11.25
C GLY A 74 -13.91 -13.12 12.62
N ASP A 75 -14.55 -12.45 13.60
CA ASP A 75 -14.82 -12.99 14.93
C ASP A 75 -15.98 -14.02 14.93
N GLU A 76 -16.95 -13.89 14.02
CA GLU A 76 -18.01 -14.90 13.81
C GLU A 76 -17.49 -16.12 13.05
N PHE A 77 -16.54 -15.94 12.12
CA PHE A 77 -15.91 -17.04 11.38
C PHE A 77 -15.04 -17.93 12.29
N LEU A 78 -14.35 -17.36 13.28
CA LEU A 78 -13.44 -18.09 14.18
C LEU A 78 -14.14 -18.83 15.33
N ASN A 79 -15.44 -18.59 15.55
CA ASN A 79 -16.25 -19.22 16.61
C ASN A 79 -17.17 -20.34 16.08
N LEU A 80 -16.87 -20.90 14.89
CA LEU A 80 -17.58 -22.01 14.24
C LEU A 80 -16.84 -23.35 14.39
#